data_AF-A0A2A4UBX7-F1
#
_entry.id   AF-A0A2A4UBX7-F1
#
_cell.length_a   1.000
_cell.length_b   1.000
_cell.length_c   1.000
_cell.angle_alpha   90.00
_cell.angle_beta   90.00
_cell.angle_gamma   90.00
#
_symmetry.space_group_name_H-M   'P 1'
#
loop_
_entity.id
_entity.type
_entity.pdbx_description
1 polymer ?
#
loop_
_entity_poly.entity_id
_entity_poly.type
_entity_poly.pdbx_seq_one_letter_code
_entity_poly.pdbx_strand_id
1 'polypeptide(L)'
;MAFENITLPESGEKITMGDDGTLNVPNEPIVAFIEGDGIGPDIWSATQKVLGTAIEKAYGGERKLAWMEVFAGEKAWNLYGQGDEAWLPDETLAAFNEYLIGLKGPLTTPIGEGFTSLNVALRQKLDLYTCLRPVKYFKGTPSPVKRPQDVDMAIFRENSEDIYAGIEWPAGSDDVKKVIKFLQDEMGVTKIRFPESSGIGIKPVSSEGTKRLVRAAIQYAIENEQKSVTLVHKGNIMKYTEGGFRNWGYEVAKEEFGAVEIGDGPWCELPNGIVIKDCIADIALQQVLTRAKEFDVIATLNLNGDYLSDALAAQVGGIGIAPGANINYDTGHAIFEATHGTAPKYAGKNMVNPSSMMLSGAMMLRYMGWDEAAGLVEKGIMGAIQAKTVTYDFERLMDDAVKLSTSEFGGAVIDHMDDAAISGEEADQYDELAAKFKELFESGADKTSEVAHVAMEKAREQLTHAGAFTEEQGQKLKGFLERDFGQIATNVRNEAKIKLNPARLGHGALASISSLLQAAGSALSGAAVKTGASLSCRSGEITSAGTLTCKDCGHSMHFKKTGRIPPCPKCHKTDFTKGY
;
A
#
# COMPACT_ATOMS: atom_id res chain seq x y z
N MET A 1 27.05 0.29 -20.24
CA MET A 1 26.67 1.60 -20.81
C MET A 1 27.03 2.66 -19.79
N ALA A 2 27.57 3.80 -20.22
CA ALA A 2 27.72 4.95 -19.33
C ALA A 2 26.42 5.74 -19.36
N PHE A 3 25.80 5.93 -18.20
CA PHE A 3 24.66 6.81 -18.03
C PHE A 3 25.15 8.26 -17.89
N GLU A 4 24.36 9.21 -18.37
CA GLU A 4 24.63 10.64 -18.30
C GLU A 4 24.40 11.19 -16.90
N ASN A 5 23.20 10.97 -16.33
CA ASN A 5 22.81 11.48 -15.01
C ASN A 5 22.46 10.37 -14.00
N ILE A 6 22.30 9.12 -14.43
CA ILE A 6 22.05 7.99 -13.53
C ILE A 6 23.36 7.53 -12.88
N THR A 7 23.38 7.50 -11.54
CA THR A 7 24.51 6.96 -10.78
C THR A 7 24.24 5.52 -10.38
N LEU A 8 25.13 4.61 -10.77
CA LEU A 8 25.06 3.22 -10.34
C LEU A 8 25.41 3.12 -8.84
N PRO A 9 24.70 2.28 -8.07
CA PRO A 9 25.07 2.03 -6.69
C PRO A 9 26.48 1.40 -6.59
N GLU A 10 27.19 1.69 -5.49
CA GLU A 10 28.56 1.20 -5.27
C GLU A 10 28.64 -0.33 -5.13
N SER A 11 27.52 -0.98 -4.79
CA SER A 11 27.36 -2.42 -4.66
C SER A 11 26.06 -2.90 -5.32
N GLY A 12 25.98 -4.21 -5.53
CA GLY A 12 24.82 -4.90 -6.07
C GLY A 12 25.05 -5.53 -7.44
N GLU A 13 24.14 -6.44 -7.78
CA GLU A 13 24.20 -7.29 -8.96
C GLU A 13 22.89 -7.19 -9.76
N LYS A 14 22.96 -7.47 -11.05
CA LYS A 14 21.79 -7.43 -11.94
C LYS A 14 20.89 -8.63 -11.69
N ILE A 15 19.59 -8.39 -11.73
CA ILE A 15 18.60 -9.45 -11.91
C ILE A 15 18.66 -9.89 -13.38
N THR A 16 18.58 -11.19 -13.62
CA THR A 16 18.57 -11.75 -14.98
C THR A 16 17.41 -12.72 -15.16
N MET A 17 16.90 -12.82 -16.38
CA MET A 17 15.92 -13.85 -16.74
C MET A 17 16.66 -15.11 -17.19
N GLY A 18 16.37 -16.25 -16.57
CA GLY A 18 16.89 -17.56 -16.95
C GLY A 18 16.24 -18.11 -18.22
N ASP A 19 16.89 -19.08 -18.86
CA ASP A 19 16.37 -19.75 -20.06
C ASP A 19 15.05 -20.52 -19.81
N ASP A 20 14.75 -20.82 -18.54
CA ASP A 20 13.53 -21.48 -18.09
C ASP A 20 12.37 -20.50 -17.79
N GLY A 21 12.57 -19.21 -18.01
CA GLY A 21 11.58 -18.17 -17.73
C GLY A 21 11.50 -17.77 -16.25
N THR A 22 12.47 -18.17 -15.42
CA THR A 22 12.53 -17.78 -14.01
C THR A 22 13.53 -16.65 -13.76
N LEU A 23 13.24 -15.78 -12.80
CA LEU A 23 14.14 -14.69 -12.42
C LEU A 23 15.27 -15.20 -11.51
N ASN A 24 16.51 -14.94 -11.92
CA ASN A 24 17.68 -15.11 -11.07
C ASN A 24 17.92 -13.83 -10.27
N VAL A 25 17.51 -13.85 -9.00
CA VAL A 25 17.62 -12.70 -8.09
C VAL A 25 18.80 -12.90 -7.13
N PRO A 26 19.86 -12.08 -7.21
CA PRO A 26 20.99 -12.12 -6.26
C PRO A 26 20.58 -11.63 -4.87
N ASN A 27 21.43 -11.81 -3.86
CA ASN A 27 21.17 -11.33 -2.50
C ASN A 27 21.15 -9.79 -2.39
N GLU A 28 21.90 -9.12 -3.26
CA GLU A 28 21.91 -7.66 -3.38
C GLU A 28 21.53 -7.22 -4.80
N PRO A 29 20.26 -7.30 -5.20
CA PRO A 29 19.86 -6.89 -6.54
C PRO A 29 19.84 -5.37 -6.66
N ILE A 30 20.29 -4.89 -7.82
CA ILE A 30 20.09 -3.50 -8.24
C ILE A 30 18.67 -3.34 -8.74
N VAL A 31 17.92 -2.43 -8.11
CA VAL A 31 16.52 -2.13 -8.47
C VAL A 31 16.40 -0.66 -8.81
N ALA A 32 15.89 -0.39 -10.01
CA ALA A 32 15.64 0.97 -10.46
C ALA A 32 14.46 1.59 -9.70
N PHE A 33 14.52 2.87 -9.37
CA PHE A 33 13.35 3.56 -8.84
C PHE A 33 13.18 4.96 -9.43
N ILE A 34 11.93 5.38 -9.58
CA ILE A 34 11.58 6.77 -9.89
C ILE A 34 10.88 7.34 -8.67
N GLU A 35 11.44 8.39 -8.05
CA GLU A 35 10.84 9.04 -6.88
C GLU A 35 9.40 9.53 -7.15
N GLY A 36 9.15 10.03 -8.36
CA GLY A 36 7.87 10.56 -8.80
C GLY A 36 7.69 12.05 -8.48
N ASP A 37 6.65 12.64 -9.06
CA ASP A 37 6.33 14.07 -8.93
C ASP A 37 5.37 14.33 -7.77
N GLY A 38 5.30 15.60 -7.34
CA GLY A 38 4.35 16.05 -6.32
C GLY A 38 4.56 15.36 -4.98
N ILE A 39 3.68 14.42 -4.60
CA ILE A 39 3.79 13.66 -3.35
C ILE A 39 4.80 12.51 -3.40
N GLY A 40 5.40 12.22 -4.57
CA GLY A 40 6.40 11.17 -4.77
C GLY A 40 7.51 11.14 -3.71
N PRO A 41 8.22 12.25 -3.45
CA PRO A 41 9.29 12.29 -2.44
C PRO A 41 8.83 11.91 -1.02
N ASP A 42 7.64 12.36 -0.61
CA ASP A 42 7.07 12.06 0.72
C ASP A 42 6.82 10.56 0.89
N ILE A 43 6.17 9.93 -0.10
CA ILE A 43 5.82 8.51 -0.03
C ILE A 43 7.02 7.59 -0.29
N TRP A 44 7.96 8.02 -1.14
CA TRP A 44 9.17 7.27 -1.45
C TRP A 44 10.05 7.11 -0.21
N SER A 45 10.30 8.22 0.52
CA SER A 45 11.11 8.19 1.74
C SER A 45 10.55 7.22 2.78
N ALA A 46 9.22 7.22 2.99
CA ALA A 46 8.56 6.29 3.90
C ALA A 46 8.64 4.84 3.39
N THR A 47 8.41 4.63 2.08
CA THR A 47 8.41 3.30 1.45
C THR A 47 9.79 2.66 1.50
N GLN A 48 10.84 3.38 1.11
CA GLN A 48 12.21 2.87 1.13
C GLN A 48 12.61 2.38 2.53
N LYS A 49 12.26 3.14 3.57
CA LYS A 49 12.53 2.76 4.97
C LYS A 49 11.77 1.50 5.38
N VAL A 50 10.49 1.40 5.03
CA VAL A 50 9.65 0.23 5.33
C VAL A 50 10.18 -1.03 4.63
N LEU A 51 10.46 -0.95 3.32
CA LEU A 51 10.98 -2.08 2.56
C LEU A 51 12.34 -2.53 3.10
N GLY A 52 13.28 -1.60 3.32
CA GLY A 52 14.60 -1.93 3.87
C GLY A 52 14.51 -2.60 5.23
N THR A 53 13.62 -2.14 6.11
CA THR A 53 13.42 -2.74 7.43
C THR A 53 12.78 -4.13 7.34
N ALA A 54 11.81 -4.33 6.44
CA ALA A 54 11.19 -5.63 6.24
C ALA A 54 12.19 -6.67 5.71
N ILE A 55 13.05 -6.28 4.77
CA ILE A 55 14.11 -7.15 4.23
C ILE A 55 15.11 -7.52 5.34
N GLU A 56 15.60 -6.52 6.09
CA GLU A 56 16.54 -6.74 7.20
C GLU A 56 15.95 -7.71 8.24
N LYS A 57 14.68 -7.53 8.62
CA LYS A 57 13.99 -8.41 9.57
C LYS A 57 13.78 -9.82 9.04
N ALA A 58 13.45 -9.97 7.76
CA ALA A 58 13.19 -11.28 7.15
C ALA A 58 14.47 -12.10 6.96
N TYR A 59 15.60 -11.46 6.64
CA TYR A 59 16.80 -12.15 6.18
C TYR A 59 18.06 -11.85 7.01
N GLY A 60 17.95 -11.14 8.14
CA GLY A 60 19.07 -10.90 9.05
C GLY A 60 20.27 -10.18 8.42
N GLY A 61 20.01 -9.34 7.41
CA GLY A 61 21.03 -8.61 6.65
C GLY A 61 21.71 -9.40 5.52
N GLU A 62 21.34 -10.67 5.29
CA GLU A 62 21.87 -11.47 4.17
C GLU A 62 21.41 -10.95 2.80
N ARG A 63 20.23 -10.31 2.75
CA ARG A 63 19.66 -9.69 1.56
C ARG A 63 19.48 -8.19 1.77
N LYS A 64 19.68 -7.40 0.72
CA LYS A 64 19.47 -5.94 0.72
C LYS A 64 19.18 -5.43 -0.68
N LEU A 65 18.47 -4.32 -0.83
CA LEU A 65 18.24 -3.70 -2.14
C LEU A 65 19.29 -2.63 -2.42
N ALA A 66 19.92 -2.69 -3.58
CA ALA A 66 20.76 -1.62 -4.11
C ALA A 66 19.92 -0.70 -4.99
N TRP A 67 19.41 0.39 -4.42
CA TRP A 67 18.54 1.32 -5.14
C TRP A 67 19.32 2.16 -6.15
N MET A 68 18.85 2.17 -7.39
CA MET A 68 19.37 3.00 -8.47
C MET A 68 18.29 4.01 -8.89
N GLU A 69 18.52 5.29 -8.62
CA GLU A 69 17.56 6.33 -9.04
C GLU A 69 17.60 6.52 -10.55
N VAL A 70 16.43 6.46 -11.18
CA VAL A 70 16.21 6.82 -12.58
C VAL A 70 15.12 7.88 -12.65
N PHE A 71 15.11 8.67 -13.72
CA PHE A 71 14.36 9.91 -13.75
C PHE A 71 13.27 9.90 -14.81
N ALA A 72 12.06 10.29 -14.42
CA ALA A 72 10.96 10.62 -15.32
C ALA A 72 10.12 11.74 -14.68
N GLY A 73 9.28 12.40 -15.47
CA GLY A 73 8.41 13.47 -14.97
C GLY A 73 9.13 14.80 -14.81
N GLU A 74 8.63 15.62 -13.88
CA GLU A 74 9.13 16.97 -13.62
C GLU A 74 10.59 16.97 -13.16
N LYS A 75 10.99 15.96 -12.37
CA LYS A 75 12.39 15.81 -11.93
C LYS A 75 13.34 15.57 -13.12
N ALA A 76 12.92 14.78 -14.10
CA ALA A 76 13.69 14.57 -15.32
C ALA A 76 13.72 15.81 -16.21
N TRP A 77 12.59 16.46 -16.43
CA TRP A 77 12.51 17.68 -17.23
C TRP A 77 13.40 18.81 -16.69
N ASN A 78 13.54 18.91 -15.37
CA ASN A 78 14.48 19.87 -14.76
C ASN A 78 15.95 19.48 -14.91
N LEU A 79 16.27 18.18 -14.99
CA LEU A 79 17.64 17.66 -15.01
C LEU A 79 18.22 17.53 -16.44
N TYR A 80 17.42 17.06 -17.40
CA TYR A 80 17.84 16.74 -18.77
C TYR A 80 17.55 17.87 -19.77
N GLY A 81 17.00 19.00 -19.30
CA GLY A 81 16.63 20.14 -20.13
C GLY A 81 15.12 20.21 -20.38
N GLN A 82 14.62 21.40 -20.69
CA GLN A 82 13.18 21.68 -20.69
C GLN A 82 12.44 21.30 -22.00
N GLY A 83 12.92 20.25 -22.68
CA GLY A 83 12.35 19.70 -23.92
C GLY A 83 11.33 18.57 -23.67
N ASP A 84 10.61 18.17 -24.72
CA ASP A 84 9.58 17.12 -24.61
C ASP A 84 10.21 15.74 -24.34
N GLU A 85 11.37 15.48 -24.92
CA GLU A 85 12.18 14.28 -24.72
C GLU A 85 12.70 14.11 -23.29
N ALA A 86 12.82 15.21 -22.54
CA ALA A 86 13.36 15.19 -21.19
C ALA A 86 12.36 14.70 -20.12
N TRP A 87 11.06 14.64 -20.44
CA TRP A 87 10.06 14.07 -19.53
C TRP A 87 10.25 12.57 -19.32
N LEU A 88 10.81 11.87 -20.31
CA LEU A 88 11.17 10.46 -20.23
C LEU A 88 12.47 10.22 -21.01
N PRO A 89 13.64 10.46 -20.38
CA PRO A 89 14.94 10.28 -21.01
C PRO A 89 15.16 8.83 -21.48
N ASP A 90 15.81 8.66 -22.63
CA ASP A 90 16.12 7.33 -23.18
C ASP A 90 16.98 6.50 -22.21
N GLU A 91 17.82 7.14 -21.39
CA GLU A 91 18.65 6.42 -20.43
C GLU A 91 17.86 5.79 -19.28
N THR A 92 16.69 6.34 -18.94
CA THR A 92 15.75 5.71 -18.00
C THR A 92 15.18 4.42 -18.58
N LEU A 93 14.85 4.41 -19.88
CA LEU A 93 14.40 3.19 -20.57
C LEU A 93 15.53 2.18 -20.69
N ALA A 94 16.75 2.62 -21.00
CA ALA A 94 17.93 1.76 -21.04
C ALA A 94 18.22 1.12 -19.67
N ALA A 95 18.05 1.87 -18.58
CA ALA A 95 18.20 1.35 -17.22
C ALA A 95 17.13 0.28 -16.90
N PHE A 96 15.86 0.52 -17.22
CA PHE A 96 14.83 -0.52 -17.03
C PHE A 96 15.06 -1.76 -17.90
N ASN A 97 15.54 -1.60 -19.14
CA ASN A 97 15.89 -2.73 -20.00
C ASN A 97 17.05 -3.56 -19.44
N GLU A 98 18.03 -2.91 -18.80
CA GLU A 98 19.23 -3.59 -18.29
C GLU A 98 19.03 -4.23 -16.91
N TYR A 99 18.19 -3.63 -16.05
CA TYR A 99 18.02 -4.04 -14.65
C TYR A 99 16.66 -4.69 -14.35
N LEU A 100 15.78 -4.80 -15.36
CA LEU A 100 14.48 -5.48 -15.39
C LEU A 100 13.40 -4.95 -14.43
N ILE A 101 13.73 -4.73 -13.16
CA ILE A 101 12.78 -4.45 -12.09
C ILE A 101 12.87 -2.99 -11.63
N GLY A 102 11.70 -2.37 -11.51
CA GLY A 102 11.52 -0.99 -11.15
C GLY A 102 10.41 -0.74 -10.13
N LEU A 103 10.57 0.29 -9.29
CA LEU A 103 9.49 0.83 -8.46
C LEU A 103 9.35 2.34 -8.70
N LYS A 104 8.14 2.82 -9.04
CA LYS A 104 7.92 4.24 -9.31
C LYS A 104 6.84 4.89 -8.46
N GLY A 105 7.09 6.15 -8.11
CA GLY A 105 6.07 7.07 -7.62
C GLY A 105 5.10 7.53 -8.72
N PRO A 106 4.17 8.44 -8.38
CA PRO A 106 3.24 9.01 -9.35
C PRO A 106 3.97 9.98 -10.30
N LEU A 107 3.53 10.05 -11.56
CA LEU A 107 4.11 10.95 -12.57
C LEU A 107 3.06 11.93 -13.07
N THR A 108 3.43 13.21 -13.20
CA THR A 108 2.59 14.22 -13.81
C THR A 108 2.67 14.07 -15.32
N THR A 109 1.52 13.97 -15.99
CA THR A 109 1.46 14.14 -17.45
C THR A 109 1.13 15.61 -17.74
N PRO A 110 1.94 16.33 -18.54
CA PRO A 110 1.64 17.71 -18.93
C PRO A 110 0.25 17.85 -19.57
N ILE A 111 -0.46 18.93 -19.26
CA ILE A 111 -1.77 19.23 -19.86
C ILE A 111 -1.53 20.03 -21.15
N GLY A 112 -1.79 19.44 -22.31
CA GLY A 112 -1.65 20.07 -23.63
C GLY A 112 -2.09 19.15 -24.77
N GLU A 113 -2.44 19.71 -25.94
CA GLU A 113 -2.77 18.93 -27.13
C GLU A 113 -1.51 18.17 -27.61
N GLY A 114 -1.53 16.83 -27.56
CA GLY A 114 -0.51 15.97 -28.18
C GLY A 114 0.40 15.14 -27.26
N PHE A 115 0.26 15.20 -25.93
CA PHE A 115 1.09 14.38 -25.02
C PHE A 115 0.44 13.03 -24.68
N THR A 116 1.11 11.94 -25.05
CA THR A 116 0.82 10.60 -24.52
C THR A 116 1.21 10.54 -23.05
N SER A 117 0.37 9.95 -22.19
CA SER A 117 0.67 9.80 -20.76
C SER A 117 2.03 9.12 -20.53
N LEU A 118 2.86 9.66 -19.64
CA LEU A 118 4.18 9.06 -19.31
C LEU A 118 4.06 7.62 -18.80
N ASN A 119 2.99 7.32 -18.05
CA ASN A 119 2.73 5.95 -17.59
C ASN A 119 2.44 5.03 -18.78
N VAL A 120 1.63 5.48 -19.76
CA VAL A 120 1.34 4.73 -20.99
C VAL A 120 2.61 4.58 -21.83
N ALA A 121 3.42 5.62 -21.96
CA ALA A 121 4.67 5.58 -22.71
C ALA A 121 5.66 4.56 -22.12
N LEU A 122 5.83 4.53 -20.79
CA LEU A 122 6.65 3.50 -20.12
C LEU A 122 6.13 2.09 -20.41
N ARG A 123 4.82 1.87 -20.28
CA ARG A 123 4.19 0.57 -20.51
C ARG A 123 4.38 0.10 -21.95
N GLN A 124 4.18 0.97 -22.92
CA GLN A 124 4.29 0.64 -24.35
C GLN A 124 5.74 0.43 -24.78
N LYS A 125 6.66 1.35 -24.41
CA LYS A 125 8.06 1.28 -24.82
C LYS A 125 8.81 0.09 -24.23
N LEU A 126 8.38 -0.39 -23.05
CA LEU A 126 8.93 -1.58 -22.38
C LEU A 126 8.05 -2.83 -22.58
N ASP A 127 7.01 -2.75 -23.43
CA ASP A 127 6.02 -3.83 -23.67
C ASP A 127 5.51 -4.51 -22.38
N LEU A 128 5.21 -3.71 -21.34
CA LEU A 128 4.67 -4.17 -20.06
C LEU A 128 3.18 -4.48 -20.20
N TYR A 129 2.90 -5.59 -20.87
CA TYR A 129 1.58 -5.94 -21.39
C TYR A 129 0.54 -6.32 -20.34
N THR A 130 0.95 -6.66 -19.12
CA THR A 130 0.04 -6.95 -18.01
C THR A 130 0.07 -5.82 -17.00
N CYS A 131 -1.08 -5.17 -16.77
CA CYS A 131 -1.30 -4.38 -15.56
C CYS A 131 -1.92 -5.29 -14.49
N LEU A 132 -1.15 -5.63 -13.46
CA LEU A 132 -1.59 -6.47 -12.35
C LEU A 132 -2.06 -5.58 -11.18
N ARG A 133 -3.32 -5.75 -10.76
CA ARG A 133 -3.94 -5.03 -9.64
C ARG A 133 -4.59 -6.01 -8.65
N PRO A 134 -3.87 -6.43 -7.60
CA PRO A 134 -4.47 -7.13 -6.47
C PRO A 134 -5.34 -6.17 -5.66
N VAL A 135 -6.58 -6.58 -5.38
CA VAL A 135 -7.52 -5.82 -4.56
C VAL A 135 -8.03 -6.72 -3.45
N LYS A 136 -7.57 -6.41 -2.23
CA LYS A 136 -7.99 -7.09 -1.00
C LYS A 136 -8.37 -6.10 0.07
N TYR A 137 -9.27 -6.51 0.96
CA TYR A 137 -9.65 -5.71 2.11
C TYR A 137 -8.64 -5.85 3.25
N PHE A 138 -8.10 -4.71 3.71
CA PHE A 138 -7.33 -4.64 4.95
C PHE A 138 -8.30 -4.42 6.11
N LYS A 139 -8.32 -5.35 7.07
CA LYS A 139 -9.22 -5.28 8.23
C LYS A 139 -9.04 -3.96 8.98
N GLY A 140 -10.13 -3.23 9.18
CA GLY A 140 -10.14 -1.91 9.82
C GLY A 140 -10.25 -0.74 8.84
N THR A 141 -9.98 -0.95 7.54
CA THR A 141 -10.16 0.09 6.53
C THR A 141 -11.65 0.50 6.42
N PRO A 142 -11.96 1.81 6.42
CA PRO A 142 -13.31 2.31 6.15
C PRO A 142 -13.75 1.95 4.75
N SER A 143 -14.94 1.34 4.61
CA SER A 143 -15.48 0.93 3.31
C SER A 143 -16.90 1.46 3.11
N PRO A 144 -17.28 1.81 1.87
CA PRO A 144 -18.65 2.22 1.54
C PRO A 144 -19.62 1.02 1.45
N VAL A 145 -19.15 -0.22 1.49
CA VAL A 145 -20.00 -1.43 1.36
C VAL A 145 -20.09 -2.22 2.66
N LYS A 146 -21.12 -3.07 2.75
CA LYS A 146 -21.41 -3.84 3.98
C LYS A 146 -20.42 -4.96 4.27
N ARG A 147 -19.82 -5.55 3.24
CA ARG A 147 -19.00 -6.78 3.36
C ARG A 147 -17.71 -6.68 2.52
N PRO A 148 -16.83 -5.69 2.78
CA PRO A 148 -15.60 -5.54 2.01
C PRO A 148 -14.64 -6.73 2.19
N GLN A 149 -14.70 -7.45 3.31
CA GLN A 149 -13.89 -8.64 3.59
C GLN A 149 -14.16 -9.84 2.67
N ASP A 150 -15.23 -9.77 1.86
CA ASP A 150 -15.50 -10.79 0.85
C ASP A 150 -14.75 -10.53 -0.47
N VAL A 151 -14.03 -9.41 -0.58
CA VAL A 151 -13.23 -9.02 -1.75
C VAL A 151 -11.77 -9.39 -1.52
N ASP A 152 -11.31 -10.37 -2.30
CA ASP A 152 -9.91 -10.74 -2.47
C ASP A 152 -9.76 -11.20 -3.93
N MET A 153 -9.23 -10.32 -4.78
CA MET A 153 -9.20 -10.54 -6.23
C MET A 153 -7.88 -10.06 -6.83
N ALA A 154 -7.41 -10.73 -7.87
CA ALA A 154 -6.24 -10.30 -8.66
C ALA A 154 -6.67 -9.98 -10.09
N ILE A 155 -6.51 -8.72 -10.51
CA ILE A 155 -6.95 -8.25 -11.82
C ILE A 155 -5.75 -8.21 -12.76
N PHE A 156 -5.80 -9.02 -13.81
CA PHE A 156 -4.91 -9.03 -14.96
C PHE A 156 -5.57 -8.23 -16.08
N ARG A 157 -5.13 -6.98 -16.21
CA ARG A 157 -5.58 -6.06 -17.25
C ARG A 157 -4.60 -6.06 -18.41
N GLU A 158 -5.10 -6.29 -19.62
CA GLU A 158 -4.36 -6.06 -20.87
C GLU A 158 -3.90 -4.59 -20.94
N ASN A 159 -2.65 -4.32 -21.28
CA ASN A 159 -2.05 -3.00 -21.15
C ASN A 159 -1.39 -2.46 -22.43
N SER A 160 -1.49 -3.17 -23.56
CA SER A 160 -0.79 -2.87 -24.81
C SER A 160 -1.71 -2.52 -25.99
N GLU A 161 -2.99 -2.88 -25.94
CA GLU A 161 -3.96 -2.68 -27.03
C GLU A 161 -5.27 -2.06 -26.50
N ASP A 162 -6.43 -2.46 -27.05
CA ASP A 162 -7.74 -1.85 -26.82
C ASP A 162 -7.79 -0.37 -27.28
N ILE A 163 -8.86 0.34 -26.95
CA ILE A 163 -9.08 1.76 -27.23
C ILE A 163 -8.00 2.65 -26.58
N TYR A 164 -7.25 2.13 -25.61
CA TYR A 164 -6.10 2.81 -24.97
C TYR A 164 -4.91 2.98 -25.92
N ALA A 165 -4.93 2.34 -27.10
CA ALA A 165 -3.95 2.60 -28.15
C ALA A 165 -3.98 4.07 -28.63
N GLY A 166 -5.04 4.84 -28.35
CA GLY A 166 -5.10 6.27 -28.67
C GLY A 166 -5.18 6.55 -30.18
N ILE A 167 -5.64 5.57 -30.97
CA ILE A 167 -5.81 5.71 -32.41
C ILE A 167 -7.16 6.35 -32.68
N GLU A 168 -7.17 7.68 -32.72
CA GLU A 168 -8.40 8.47 -32.92
C GLU A 168 -8.18 9.75 -33.71
N TRP A 169 -9.26 10.26 -34.31
CA TRP A 169 -9.27 11.52 -35.05
C TRP A 169 -10.43 12.41 -34.60
N PRO A 170 -10.18 13.72 -34.38
CA PRO A 170 -11.19 14.65 -33.92
C PRO A 170 -12.20 14.96 -35.02
N ALA A 171 -13.45 15.22 -34.61
CA ALA A 171 -14.55 15.58 -35.50
C ALA A 171 -14.19 16.81 -36.37
N GLY A 172 -14.55 16.75 -37.66
CA GLY A 172 -14.34 17.85 -38.61
C GLY A 172 -12.93 17.92 -39.23
N SER A 173 -11.95 17.17 -38.71
CA SER A 173 -10.61 17.08 -39.32
C SER A 173 -10.64 16.45 -40.71
N ASP A 174 -9.65 16.74 -41.53
CA ASP A 174 -9.57 16.14 -42.87
C ASP A 174 -9.27 14.64 -42.83
N ASP A 175 -8.56 14.18 -41.80
CA ASP A 175 -8.26 12.76 -41.62
C ASP A 175 -9.49 11.96 -41.18
N VAL A 176 -10.32 12.47 -40.27
CA VAL A 176 -11.56 11.77 -39.90
C VAL A 176 -12.52 11.64 -41.09
N LYS A 177 -12.59 12.66 -41.96
CA LYS A 177 -13.38 12.61 -43.20
C LYS A 177 -12.90 11.50 -44.13
N LYS A 178 -11.58 11.33 -44.29
CA LYS A 178 -10.99 10.23 -45.09
C LYS A 178 -11.34 8.86 -44.49
N VAL A 179 -11.23 8.71 -43.17
CA VAL A 179 -11.56 7.46 -42.47
C VAL A 179 -13.04 7.13 -42.63
N ILE A 180 -13.94 8.09 -42.41
CA ILE A 180 -15.39 7.90 -42.57
C ILE A 180 -15.72 7.53 -44.03
N LYS A 181 -15.14 8.23 -44.99
CA LYS A 181 -15.32 7.94 -46.41
C LYS A 181 -14.85 6.52 -46.75
N PHE A 182 -13.68 6.10 -46.28
CA PHE A 182 -13.19 4.73 -46.44
C PHE A 182 -14.17 3.69 -45.84
N LEU A 183 -14.64 3.93 -44.61
CA LEU A 183 -15.59 3.02 -43.96
C LEU A 183 -16.91 2.92 -44.74
N GLN A 184 -17.41 4.02 -45.30
CA GLN A 184 -18.68 4.04 -46.04
C GLN A 184 -18.54 3.50 -47.47
N ASP A 185 -17.57 4.00 -48.23
CA ASP A 185 -17.42 3.73 -49.65
C ASP A 185 -16.79 2.35 -49.92
N GLU A 186 -15.75 1.98 -49.16
CA GLU A 186 -14.99 0.74 -49.39
C GLU A 186 -15.49 -0.41 -48.51
N MET A 187 -15.80 -0.13 -47.24
CA MET A 187 -16.20 -1.16 -46.27
C MET A 187 -17.72 -1.32 -46.13
N GLY A 188 -18.51 -0.50 -46.82
CA GLY A 188 -19.98 -0.57 -46.83
C GLY A 188 -20.63 -0.28 -45.46
N VAL A 189 -19.96 0.46 -44.57
CA VAL A 189 -20.45 0.75 -43.22
C VAL A 189 -21.59 1.77 -43.28
N THR A 190 -22.80 1.33 -42.92
CA THR A 190 -24.01 2.17 -42.87
C THR A 190 -24.42 2.59 -41.45
N LYS A 191 -23.68 2.15 -40.43
CA LYS A 191 -24.06 2.28 -39.01
C LYS A 191 -23.58 3.57 -38.34
N ILE A 192 -22.77 4.38 -39.01
CA ILE A 192 -22.36 5.69 -38.50
C ILE A 192 -23.57 6.62 -38.57
N ARG A 193 -24.16 6.95 -37.41
CA ARG A 193 -25.44 7.68 -37.34
C ARG A 193 -25.35 9.13 -37.80
N PHE A 194 -24.21 9.79 -37.54
CA PHE A 194 -23.98 11.22 -37.82
C PHE A 194 -22.56 11.44 -38.39
N PRO A 195 -22.29 11.02 -39.64
CA PRO A 195 -20.93 11.01 -40.20
C PRO A 195 -20.28 12.39 -40.24
N GLU A 196 -21.03 13.45 -40.52
CA GLU A 196 -20.49 14.82 -40.64
C GLU A 196 -19.95 15.43 -39.33
N SER A 197 -20.31 14.85 -38.18
CA SER A 197 -20.01 15.41 -36.86
C SER A 197 -19.43 14.38 -35.90
N SER A 198 -18.92 13.25 -36.39
CA SER A 198 -18.37 12.19 -35.54
C SER A 198 -16.84 12.29 -35.49
N GLY A 199 -16.27 12.19 -34.28
CA GLY A 199 -14.90 11.70 -34.12
C GLY A 199 -14.89 10.18 -34.30
N ILE A 200 -13.75 9.61 -34.67
CA ILE A 200 -13.60 8.15 -34.85
C ILE A 200 -12.43 7.67 -34.03
N GLY A 201 -12.63 6.61 -33.26
CA GLY A 201 -11.59 5.86 -32.56
C GLY A 201 -11.56 4.40 -33.00
N ILE A 202 -10.38 3.78 -32.95
CA ILE A 202 -10.15 2.39 -33.33
C ILE A 202 -9.84 1.56 -32.08
N LYS A 203 -10.55 0.44 -31.91
CA LYS A 203 -10.33 -0.54 -30.84
C LYS A 203 -9.72 -1.82 -31.42
N PRO A 204 -8.37 -1.94 -31.49
CA PRO A 204 -7.71 -3.20 -31.83
C PRO A 204 -7.71 -4.14 -30.61
N VAL A 205 -7.97 -5.43 -30.85
CA VAL A 205 -7.76 -6.51 -29.88
C VAL A 205 -7.23 -7.70 -30.66
N SER A 206 -6.09 -8.24 -30.26
CA SER A 206 -5.38 -9.30 -30.98
C SER A 206 -5.43 -10.64 -30.24
N SER A 207 -5.21 -11.71 -31.00
CA SER A 207 -5.05 -13.05 -30.41
C SER A 207 -3.77 -13.08 -29.58
N GLU A 208 -2.66 -12.57 -30.11
CA GLU A 208 -1.36 -12.56 -29.45
C GLU A 208 -1.40 -11.83 -28.10
N GLY A 209 -1.95 -10.61 -28.08
CA GLY A 209 -2.12 -9.79 -26.87
C GLY A 209 -3.03 -10.46 -25.84
N THR A 210 -4.14 -11.04 -26.28
CA THR A 210 -5.05 -11.80 -25.40
C THR A 210 -4.36 -13.01 -24.80
N LYS A 211 -3.73 -13.86 -25.64
CA LYS A 211 -3.19 -15.14 -25.20
C LYS A 211 -2.07 -14.96 -24.17
N ARG A 212 -1.18 -13.98 -24.36
CA ARG A 212 -0.10 -13.70 -23.38
C ARG A 212 -0.65 -13.24 -22.02
N LEU A 213 -1.66 -12.39 -21.99
CA LEU A 213 -2.30 -11.96 -20.75
C LEU A 213 -2.99 -13.12 -20.04
N VAL A 214 -3.82 -13.89 -20.77
CA VAL A 214 -4.59 -14.99 -20.16
C VAL A 214 -3.67 -16.10 -19.66
N ARG A 215 -2.59 -16.40 -20.38
CA ARG A 215 -1.55 -17.32 -19.91
C ARG A 215 -0.95 -16.86 -18.59
N ALA A 216 -0.56 -15.59 -18.49
CA ALA A 216 -0.03 -15.03 -17.24
C ALA A 216 -1.05 -15.10 -16.09
N ALA A 217 -2.33 -14.83 -16.35
CA ALA A 217 -3.39 -14.92 -15.34
C ALA A 217 -3.64 -16.35 -14.87
N ILE A 218 -3.65 -17.33 -15.77
CA ILE A 218 -3.80 -18.75 -15.42
C ILE A 218 -2.57 -19.24 -14.64
N GLN A 219 -1.37 -18.90 -15.09
CA GLN A 219 -0.13 -19.26 -14.40
C GLN A 219 -0.11 -18.70 -12.97
N TYR A 220 -0.47 -17.43 -12.80
CA TYR A 220 -0.61 -16.82 -11.48
C TYR A 220 -1.64 -17.55 -10.61
N ALA A 221 -2.79 -17.94 -11.17
CA ALA A 221 -3.81 -18.69 -10.44
C ALA A 221 -3.28 -20.05 -9.97
N ILE A 222 -2.48 -20.74 -10.78
CA ILE A 222 -1.84 -22.02 -10.42
C ILE A 222 -0.82 -21.81 -9.28
N GLU A 223 0.09 -20.85 -9.43
CA GLU A 223 1.17 -20.58 -8.48
C GLU A 223 0.67 -20.11 -7.11
N ASN A 224 -0.47 -19.43 -7.09
CA ASN A 224 -1.07 -18.87 -5.87
C ASN A 224 -2.28 -19.68 -5.37
N GLU A 225 -2.46 -20.91 -5.87
CA GLU A 225 -3.53 -21.84 -5.47
C GLU A 225 -4.94 -21.22 -5.49
N GLN A 226 -5.20 -20.38 -6.48
CA GLN A 226 -6.48 -19.70 -6.65
C GLN A 226 -7.55 -20.64 -7.20
N LYS A 227 -8.82 -20.29 -7.01
CA LYS A 227 -9.97 -21.16 -7.33
C LYS A 227 -10.48 -20.98 -8.74
N SER A 228 -10.32 -19.79 -9.32
CA SER A 228 -10.87 -19.50 -10.64
C SER A 228 -10.18 -18.35 -11.35
N VAL A 229 -10.24 -18.39 -12.69
CA VAL A 229 -9.94 -17.25 -13.57
C VAL A 229 -11.22 -16.85 -14.30
N THR A 230 -11.62 -15.59 -14.19
CA THR A 230 -12.81 -15.04 -14.85
C THR A 230 -12.40 -14.12 -16.00
N LEU A 231 -12.77 -14.48 -17.23
CA LEU A 231 -12.64 -13.64 -18.42
C LEU A 231 -13.76 -12.61 -18.45
N VAL A 232 -13.44 -11.33 -18.22
CA VAL A 232 -14.44 -10.25 -18.21
C VAL A 232 -14.44 -9.51 -19.55
N HIS A 233 -15.61 -9.41 -20.18
CA HIS A 233 -15.72 -8.90 -21.55
C HIS A 233 -17.14 -8.41 -21.90
N LYS A 234 -17.33 -7.64 -22.97
CA LYS A 234 -18.63 -7.22 -23.53
C LYS A 234 -18.86 -7.83 -24.91
N GLY A 235 -18.50 -9.11 -25.04
CA GLY A 235 -18.50 -9.83 -26.32
C GLY A 235 -19.87 -10.10 -26.93
N ASN A 236 -20.96 -9.93 -26.17
CA ASN A 236 -22.31 -9.99 -26.72
C ASN A 236 -22.63 -8.83 -27.68
N ILE A 237 -21.99 -7.66 -27.48
CA ILE A 237 -22.08 -6.49 -28.36
C ILE A 237 -20.87 -6.43 -29.30
N MET A 238 -19.67 -6.53 -28.75
CA MET A 238 -18.40 -6.39 -29.48
C MET A 238 -17.79 -7.76 -29.81
N LYS A 239 -18.44 -8.50 -30.73
CA LYS A 239 -18.15 -9.90 -31.01
C LYS A 239 -16.72 -10.20 -31.47
N TYR A 240 -16.11 -9.30 -32.23
CA TYR A 240 -14.82 -9.54 -32.89
C TYR A 240 -13.61 -8.96 -32.14
N THR A 241 -13.85 -8.21 -31.07
CA THR A 241 -12.80 -7.71 -30.19
C THR A 241 -12.95 -8.35 -28.82
N GLU A 242 -13.95 -7.94 -28.04
CA GLU A 242 -14.19 -8.50 -26.69
C GLU A 242 -14.74 -9.93 -26.71
N GLY A 243 -15.49 -10.31 -27.75
CA GLY A 243 -15.84 -11.71 -27.98
C GLY A 243 -14.63 -12.54 -28.43
N GLY A 244 -13.71 -11.94 -29.18
CA GLY A 244 -12.41 -12.52 -29.53
C GLY A 244 -11.59 -12.81 -28.28
N PHE A 245 -11.43 -11.81 -27.40
CA PHE A 245 -10.72 -11.94 -26.11
C PHE A 245 -11.19 -13.16 -25.31
N ARG A 246 -12.51 -13.31 -25.13
CA ARG A 246 -13.09 -14.46 -24.43
C ARG A 246 -12.73 -15.77 -25.14
N ASN A 247 -12.91 -15.85 -26.45
CA ASN A 247 -12.70 -17.07 -27.21
C ASN A 247 -11.23 -17.51 -27.16
N TRP A 248 -10.29 -16.60 -27.40
CA TRP A 248 -8.85 -16.88 -27.32
C TRP A 248 -8.41 -17.20 -25.89
N GLY A 249 -9.05 -16.63 -24.86
CA GLY A 249 -8.78 -17.00 -23.47
C GLY A 249 -9.18 -18.45 -23.15
N TYR A 250 -10.36 -18.88 -23.60
CA TYR A 250 -10.77 -20.29 -23.49
C TYR A 250 -9.89 -21.23 -24.34
N GLU A 251 -9.42 -20.77 -25.50
CA GLU A 251 -8.47 -21.51 -26.34
C GLU A 251 -7.17 -21.77 -25.58
N VAL A 252 -6.56 -20.76 -24.94
CA VAL A 252 -5.37 -20.93 -24.09
C VAL A 252 -5.61 -21.95 -22.98
N ALA A 253 -6.72 -21.82 -22.25
CA ALA A 253 -7.05 -22.74 -21.18
C ALA A 253 -7.09 -24.20 -21.67
N LYS A 254 -7.70 -24.46 -22.83
CA LYS A 254 -7.84 -25.80 -23.41
C LYS A 254 -6.55 -26.33 -24.02
N GLU A 255 -5.89 -25.53 -24.85
CA GLU A 255 -4.74 -25.95 -25.65
C GLU A 255 -3.44 -26.02 -24.84
N GLU A 256 -3.24 -25.09 -23.91
CA GLU A 256 -1.98 -24.94 -23.19
C GLU A 256 -2.05 -25.51 -21.76
N PHE A 257 -3.23 -25.47 -21.13
CA PHE A 257 -3.42 -25.89 -19.73
C PHE A 257 -4.34 -27.12 -19.58
N GLY A 258 -4.82 -27.70 -20.69
CA GLY A 258 -5.59 -28.94 -20.67
C GLY A 258 -6.98 -28.82 -20.04
N ALA A 259 -7.60 -27.64 -20.09
CA ALA A 259 -8.94 -27.43 -19.55
C ALA A 259 -9.99 -28.30 -20.23
N VAL A 260 -10.91 -28.86 -19.45
CA VAL A 260 -12.06 -29.64 -19.95
C VAL A 260 -13.35 -28.90 -19.63
N GLU A 261 -14.29 -28.86 -20.58
CA GLU A 261 -15.58 -28.18 -20.40
C GLU A 261 -16.40 -28.81 -19.27
N ILE A 262 -17.04 -27.95 -18.48
CA ILE A 262 -17.97 -28.32 -17.42
C ILE A 262 -19.38 -28.38 -18.01
N GLY A 263 -20.02 -29.55 -17.97
CA GLY A 263 -21.36 -29.74 -18.52
C GLY A 263 -21.41 -29.47 -20.03
N ASP A 264 -22.30 -28.56 -20.46
CA ASP A 264 -22.43 -28.14 -21.87
C ASP A 264 -21.55 -26.92 -22.22
N GLY A 265 -20.65 -26.51 -21.32
CA GLY A 265 -19.81 -25.32 -21.47
C GLY A 265 -20.56 -23.99 -21.25
N PRO A 266 -19.93 -22.83 -21.49
CA PRO A 266 -18.56 -22.67 -21.99
C PRO A 266 -17.47 -22.72 -20.91
N TRP A 267 -17.84 -22.75 -19.62
CA TRP A 267 -16.86 -22.83 -18.53
C TRP A 267 -16.09 -24.14 -18.61
N CYS A 268 -14.81 -24.10 -18.24
CA CYS A 268 -13.95 -25.27 -18.18
C CYS A 268 -13.20 -25.35 -16.86
N GLU A 269 -12.69 -26.53 -16.54
CA GLU A 269 -11.91 -26.81 -15.35
C GLU A 269 -10.52 -27.31 -15.78
N LEU A 270 -9.48 -26.74 -15.18
CA LEU A 270 -8.10 -27.20 -15.34
C LEU A 270 -7.88 -28.52 -14.59
N PRO A 271 -6.87 -29.34 -14.96
CA PRO A 271 -6.57 -30.59 -14.26
C PRO A 271 -6.30 -30.45 -12.75
N ASN A 272 -5.90 -29.26 -12.29
CA ASN A 272 -5.66 -28.95 -10.88
C ASN A 272 -6.90 -28.37 -10.15
N GLY A 273 -8.08 -28.34 -10.80
CA GLY A 273 -9.34 -27.92 -10.19
C GLY A 273 -9.69 -26.42 -10.33
N ILE A 274 -8.84 -25.63 -10.99
CA ILE A 274 -9.12 -24.20 -11.22
C ILE A 274 -10.21 -24.06 -12.29
N VAL A 275 -11.26 -23.30 -11.97
CA VAL A 275 -12.35 -23.03 -12.91
C VAL A 275 -12.02 -21.83 -13.79
N ILE A 276 -12.05 -22.01 -15.10
CA ILE A 276 -11.99 -20.94 -16.10
C ILE A 276 -13.42 -20.64 -16.54
N LYS A 277 -13.83 -19.38 -16.34
CA LYS A 277 -15.19 -18.91 -16.61
C LYS A 277 -15.17 -17.54 -17.26
N ASP A 278 -16.32 -17.09 -17.74
CA ASP A 278 -16.51 -15.74 -18.29
C ASP A 278 -17.70 -15.01 -17.66
N CYS A 279 -17.61 -13.68 -17.64
CA CYS A 279 -18.69 -12.81 -17.19
C CYS A 279 -18.76 -11.55 -18.07
N ILE A 280 -19.99 -11.13 -18.40
CA ILE A 280 -20.18 -9.91 -19.18
C ILE A 280 -19.84 -8.70 -18.29
N ALA A 281 -19.07 -7.73 -18.79
CA ALA A 281 -18.49 -6.63 -18.02
C ALA A 281 -19.50 -5.83 -17.16
N ASP A 282 -20.69 -5.54 -17.67
CA ASP A 282 -21.74 -4.84 -16.90
C ASP A 282 -22.38 -5.70 -15.80
N ILE A 283 -22.42 -7.02 -16.01
CA ILE A 283 -22.84 -7.98 -14.98
C ILE A 283 -21.71 -8.15 -13.94
N ALA A 284 -20.45 -8.21 -14.38
CA ALA A 284 -19.29 -8.32 -13.49
C ALA A 284 -19.28 -7.19 -12.45
N LEU A 285 -19.49 -5.93 -12.88
CA LEU A 285 -19.60 -4.78 -11.97
C LEU A 285 -20.70 -4.92 -10.91
N GLN A 286 -21.80 -5.62 -11.21
CA GLN A 286 -22.86 -5.92 -10.23
C GLN A 286 -22.50 -7.10 -9.34
N GLN A 287 -21.86 -8.13 -9.90
CA GLN A 287 -21.54 -9.36 -9.20
C GLN A 287 -20.37 -9.20 -8.23
N VAL A 288 -19.39 -8.35 -8.52
CA VAL A 288 -18.33 -8.05 -7.54
C VAL A 288 -18.86 -7.37 -6.27
N LEU A 289 -20.03 -6.72 -6.34
CA LEU A 289 -20.72 -6.17 -5.16
C LEU A 289 -21.61 -7.22 -4.47
N THR A 290 -22.34 -8.02 -5.23
CA THR A 290 -23.40 -8.91 -4.70
C THR A 290 -22.94 -10.32 -4.40
N ARG A 291 -21.84 -10.75 -5.03
CA ARG A 291 -21.29 -12.12 -5.02
C ARG A 291 -19.75 -12.11 -5.08
N ALA A 292 -19.12 -11.19 -4.35
CA ALA A 292 -17.66 -10.98 -4.38
C ALA A 292 -16.85 -12.28 -4.26
N LYS A 293 -17.25 -13.20 -3.36
CA LYS A 293 -16.59 -14.49 -3.13
C LYS A 293 -16.55 -15.44 -4.33
N GLU A 294 -17.35 -15.18 -5.36
CA GLU A 294 -17.33 -15.97 -6.59
C GLU A 294 -16.20 -15.54 -7.52
N PHE A 295 -15.50 -14.44 -7.27
CA PHE A 295 -14.37 -13.97 -8.08
C PHE A 295 -13.06 -14.13 -7.33
N ASP A 296 -12.01 -14.35 -8.10
CA ASP A 296 -10.67 -14.61 -7.59
C ASP A 296 -9.67 -13.93 -8.55
N VAL A 297 -9.16 -14.63 -9.55
CA VAL A 297 -8.40 -14.02 -10.65
C VAL A 297 -9.34 -13.53 -11.74
N ILE A 298 -9.11 -12.32 -12.24
CA ILE A 298 -9.89 -11.71 -13.32
C ILE A 298 -8.94 -11.34 -14.45
N ALA A 299 -9.14 -11.87 -15.66
CA ALA A 299 -8.43 -11.45 -16.85
C ALA A 299 -9.37 -10.64 -17.76
N THR A 300 -8.92 -9.46 -18.19
CA THR A 300 -9.79 -8.54 -18.95
C THR A 300 -9.01 -7.58 -19.84
N LEU A 301 -9.69 -7.00 -20.81
CA LEU A 301 -9.16 -5.97 -21.70
C LEU A 301 -8.84 -4.66 -20.95
N ASN A 302 -8.03 -3.80 -21.58
CA ASN A 302 -7.51 -2.57 -21.02
C ASN A 302 -8.57 -1.67 -20.37
N LEU A 303 -9.63 -1.28 -21.12
CA LEU A 303 -10.66 -0.36 -20.62
C LEU A 303 -11.49 -0.98 -19.49
N ASN A 304 -11.91 -2.24 -19.66
CA ASN A 304 -12.69 -2.93 -18.64
C ASN A 304 -11.86 -3.12 -17.35
N GLY A 305 -10.58 -3.42 -17.49
CA GLY A 305 -9.65 -3.57 -16.38
C GLY A 305 -9.50 -2.29 -15.57
N ASP A 306 -9.37 -1.14 -16.24
CA ASP A 306 -9.32 0.18 -15.61
C ASP A 306 -10.54 0.42 -14.70
N TYR A 307 -11.73 0.28 -15.28
CA TYR A 307 -12.99 0.54 -14.58
C TYR A 307 -13.19 -0.43 -13.42
N LEU A 308 -12.91 -1.73 -13.65
CA LEU A 308 -13.13 -2.75 -12.65
C LEU A 308 -12.14 -2.63 -11.49
N SER A 309 -10.86 -2.34 -11.76
CA SER A 309 -9.86 -2.16 -10.70
C SER A 309 -10.16 -0.95 -9.83
N ASP A 310 -10.59 0.16 -10.42
CA ASP A 310 -10.96 1.36 -9.66
C ASP A 310 -12.24 1.14 -8.85
N ALA A 311 -13.23 0.46 -9.42
CA ALA A 311 -14.47 0.12 -8.72
C ALA A 311 -14.21 -0.80 -7.51
N LEU A 312 -13.38 -1.82 -7.67
CA LEU A 312 -13.00 -2.74 -6.60
C LEU A 312 -12.16 -2.03 -5.53
N ALA A 313 -11.19 -1.19 -5.92
CA ALA A 313 -10.42 -0.38 -4.98
C ALA A 313 -11.35 0.54 -4.15
N ALA A 314 -12.34 1.17 -4.77
CA ALA A 314 -13.35 1.95 -4.06
C ALA A 314 -14.18 1.09 -3.10
N GLN A 315 -14.58 -0.11 -3.52
CA GLN A 315 -15.36 -1.05 -2.72
C GLN A 315 -14.62 -1.45 -1.43
N VAL A 316 -13.32 -1.73 -1.48
CA VAL A 316 -12.55 -2.08 -0.27
C VAL A 316 -12.08 -0.88 0.55
N GLY A 317 -12.45 0.35 0.17
CA GLY A 317 -11.97 1.57 0.80
C GLY A 317 -10.51 1.90 0.48
N GLY A 318 -9.99 1.29 -0.58
CA GLY A 318 -8.58 1.19 -0.91
C GLY A 318 -8.06 2.19 -1.94
N ILE A 319 -8.82 3.22 -2.35
CA ILE A 319 -8.39 4.16 -3.43
C ILE A 319 -6.99 4.75 -3.16
N GLY A 320 -6.68 5.07 -1.89
CA GLY A 320 -5.38 5.61 -1.49
C GLY A 320 -4.28 4.58 -1.23
N ILE A 321 -4.62 3.29 -1.22
CA ILE A 321 -3.71 2.19 -0.82
C ILE A 321 -3.61 1.06 -1.85
N ALA A 322 -4.33 1.14 -2.97
CA ALA A 322 -4.30 0.12 -4.00
C ALA A 322 -2.87 -0.02 -4.57
N PRO A 323 -2.29 -1.23 -4.61
CA PRO A 323 -1.00 -1.44 -5.26
C PRO A 323 -1.16 -1.69 -6.75
N GLY A 324 -0.06 -1.61 -7.50
CA GLY A 324 -0.06 -1.99 -8.91
C GLY A 324 1.30 -2.33 -9.48
N ALA A 325 1.27 -3.14 -10.54
CA ALA A 325 2.44 -3.50 -11.32
C ALA A 325 2.11 -3.50 -12.82
N ASN A 326 3.11 -3.20 -13.63
CA ASN A 326 3.08 -3.37 -15.08
C ASN A 326 4.20 -4.34 -15.44
N ILE A 327 3.86 -5.50 -16.00
CA ILE A 327 4.75 -6.66 -16.09
C ILE A 327 4.74 -7.21 -17.51
N ASN A 328 5.92 -7.56 -17.99
CA ASN A 328 6.15 -8.45 -19.12
C ASN A 328 6.73 -9.76 -18.58
N TYR A 329 5.87 -10.76 -18.39
CA TYR A 329 6.29 -12.05 -17.81
C TYR A 329 7.24 -12.84 -18.71
N ASP A 330 7.25 -12.57 -20.02
CA ASP A 330 8.11 -13.29 -20.98
C ASP A 330 9.57 -12.83 -20.90
N THR A 331 9.80 -11.57 -20.51
CA THR A 331 11.13 -10.95 -20.48
C THR A 331 11.62 -10.65 -19.06
N GLY A 332 10.74 -10.72 -18.06
CA GLY A 332 11.04 -10.41 -16.68
C GLY A 332 10.88 -8.95 -16.30
N HIS A 333 10.69 -8.05 -17.27
CA HIS A 333 10.54 -6.62 -17.01
C HIS A 333 9.30 -6.36 -16.16
N ALA A 334 9.46 -5.63 -15.06
CA ALA A 334 8.37 -5.29 -14.17
C ALA A 334 8.58 -3.91 -13.55
N ILE A 335 7.60 -3.03 -13.71
CA ILE A 335 7.54 -1.73 -13.03
C ILE A 335 6.34 -1.72 -12.09
N PHE A 336 6.65 -1.73 -10.79
CA PHE A 336 5.70 -1.56 -9.70
C PHE A 336 5.42 -0.07 -9.48
N GLU A 337 4.19 0.31 -9.15
CA GLU A 337 3.81 1.72 -9.12
C GLU A 337 2.82 2.10 -8.03
N ALA A 338 3.03 3.29 -7.44
CA ALA A 338 1.95 4.00 -6.76
C ALA A 338 0.83 4.30 -7.78
N THR A 339 -0.40 3.99 -7.42
CA THR A 339 -1.53 3.99 -8.37
C THR A 339 -2.33 5.29 -8.36
N HIS A 340 -2.15 6.11 -7.32
CA HIS A 340 -2.78 7.41 -7.21
C HIS A 340 -2.00 8.49 -7.97
N GLY A 341 -2.63 9.64 -8.23
CA GLY A 341 -1.96 10.78 -8.87
C GLY A 341 -0.94 11.50 -7.97
N THR A 342 -0.34 12.57 -8.50
CA THR A 342 0.75 13.34 -7.86
C THR A 342 0.30 14.29 -6.77
N ALA A 343 -1.00 14.58 -6.69
CA ALA A 343 -1.65 15.45 -5.69
C ALA A 343 -0.82 16.70 -5.29
N PRO A 344 -0.47 17.61 -6.22
CA PRO A 344 0.53 18.67 -5.98
C PRO A 344 0.27 19.56 -4.77
N LYS A 345 -1.01 19.75 -4.40
CA LYS A 345 -1.42 20.51 -3.20
C LYS A 345 -0.91 19.93 -1.87
N TYR A 346 -0.46 18.67 -1.85
CA TYR A 346 0.09 17.99 -0.67
C TYR A 346 1.59 17.71 -0.76
N ALA A 347 2.26 18.07 -1.86
CA ALA A 347 3.69 17.86 -2.05
C ALA A 347 4.52 18.48 -0.92
N GLY A 348 5.44 17.70 -0.36
CA GLY A 348 6.38 18.12 0.69
C GLY A 348 5.72 18.43 2.04
N LYS A 349 4.47 18.00 2.25
CA LYS A 349 3.74 18.25 3.50
C LYS A 349 3.82 17.09 4.49
N ASN A 350 4.37 15.94 4.08
CA ASN A 350 4.43 14.75 4.92
C ASN A 350 3.03 14.34 5.43
N MET A 351 2.01 14.40 4.55
CA MET A 351 0.61 14.19 4.93
C MET A 351 -0.06 12.96 4.32
N VAL A 352 0.36 12.55 3.13
CA VAL A 352 -0.36 11.54 2.32
C VAL A 352 -0.07 10.12 2.78
N ASN A 353 -0.98 9.21 2.42
CA ASN A 353 -0.84 7.79 2.70
C ASN A 353 0.19 7.14 1.77
N PRO A 354 1.28 6.53 2.27
CA PRO A 354 2.28 5.89 1.43
C PRO A 354 1.96 4.42 1.08
N SER A 355 0.84 3.88 1.59
CA SER A 355 0.57 2.43 1.51
C SER A 355 0.49 1.89 0.08
N SER A 356 0.01 2.66 -0.90
CA SER A 356 -0.04 2.22 -2.31
C SER A 356 1.36 1.87 -2.82
N MET A 357 2.35 2.72 -2.55
CA MET A 357 3.73 2.48 -2.96
C MET A 357 4.39 1.38 -2.12
N MET A 358 4.11 1.31 -0.81
CA MET A 358 4.60 0.23 0.06
C MET A 358 4.07 -1.13 -0.37
N LEU A 359 2.78 -1.25 -0.67
CA LEU A 359 2.15 -2.49 -1.13
C LEU A 359 2.61 -2.86 -2.55
N SER A 360 2.88 -1.88 -3.41
CA SER A 360 3.52 -2.14 -4.72
C SER A 360 4.96 -2.62 -4.55
N GLY A 361 5.69 -2.09 -3.56
CA GLY A 361 6.97 -2.63 -3.13
C GLY A 361 6.86 -4.04 -2.57
N ALA A 362 5.80 -4.37 -1.82
CA ALA A 362 5.55 -5.74 -1.39
C ALA A 362 5.29 -6.68 -2.58
N MET A 363 4.52 -6.24 -3.59
CA MET A 363 4.36 -6.99 -4.85
C MET A 363 5.71 -7.21 -5.55
N MET A 364 6.59 -6.20 -5.57
CA MET A 364 7.94 -6.30 -6.12
C MET A 364 8.76 -7.37 -5.40
N LEU A 365 8.71 -7.38 -4.07
CA LEU A 365 9.40 -8.39 -3.26
C LEU A 365 8.88 -9.81 -3.58
N ARG A 366 7.56 -10.01 -3.69
CA ARG A 366 6.98 -11.32 -4.08
C ARG A 366 7.42 -11.74 -5.47
N TYR A 367 7.43 -10.82 -6.43
CA TYR A 367 7.88 -11.10 -7.79
C TYR A 367 9.35 -11.51 -7.86
N MET A 368 10.18 -11.06 -6.91
CA MET A 368 11.57 -11.49 -6.73
C MET A 368 11.74 -12.77 -5.89
N GLY A 369 10.64 -13.39 -5.44
CA GLY A 369 10.66 -14.56 -4.55
C GLY A 369 11.05 -14.24 -3.10
N TRP A 370 10.84 -12.99 -2.66
CA TRP A 370 11.15 -12.52 -1.30
C TRP A 370 9.87 -12.40 -0.45
N ASP A 371 9.10 -13.48 -0.37
CA ASP A 371 7.75 -13.52 0.23
C ASP A 371 7.72 -13.18 1.71
N GLU A 372 8.73 -13.56 2.49
CA GLU A 372 8.79 -13.28 3.92
C GLU A 372 8.82 -11.77 4.20
N ALA A 373 9.65 -11.03 3.44
CA ALA A 373 9.73 -9.57 3.55
C ALA A 373 8.44 -8.91 3.05
N ALA A 374 7.85 -9.38 1.96
CA ALA A 374 6.56 -8.88 1.48
C ALA A 374 5.45 -9.06 2.54
N GLY A 375 5.41 -10.24 3.17
CA GLY A 375 4.47 -10.57 4.24
C GLY A 375 4.59 -9.63 5.44
N LEU A 376 5.82 -9.25 5.84
CA LEU A 376 6.04 -8.28 6.91
C LEU A 376 5.47 -6.90 6.57
N VAL A 377 5.63 -6.42 5.34
CA VAL A 377 5.08 -5.12 4.91
C VAL A 377 3.55 -5.13 4.98
N GLU A 378 2.90 -6.15 4.40
CA GLU A 378 1.44 -6.29 4.42
C GLU A 378 0.90 -6.39 5.85
N LYS A 379 1.59 -7.18 6.69
CA LYS A 379 1.27 -7.34 8.11
C LYS A 379 1.38 -6.02 8.87
N GLY A 380 2.46 -5.27 8.66
CA GLY A 380 2.68 -3.97 9.30
C GLY A 380 1.59 -2.95 8.93
N ILE A 381 1.23 -2.88 7.64
CA ILE A 381 0.14 -2.02 7.16
C ILE A 381 -1.19 -2.41 7.79
N MET A 382 -1.51 -3.71 7.80
CA MET A 382 -2.73 -4.21 8.44
C MET A 382 -2.76 -3.88 9.93
N GLY A 383 -1.65 -4.08 10.65
CA GLY A 383 -1.55 -3.77 12.08
C GLY A 383 -1.76 -2.29 12.37
N ALA A 384 -1.13 -1.39 11.61
CA ALA A 384 -1.27 0.05 11.77
C ALA A 384 -2.72 0.53 11.51
N ILE A 385 -3.38 -0.03 10.48
CA ILE A 385 -4.79 0.28 10.18
C ILE A 385 -5.71 -0.23 11.30
N GLN A 386 -5.52 -1.46 11.78
CA GLN A 386 -6.31 -2.02 12.89
C GLN A 386 -6.11 -1.27 14.20
N ALA A 387 -4.91 -0.78 14.46
CA ALA A 387 -4.58 0.09 15.59
C ALA A 387 -5.20 1.50 15.46
N LYS A 388 -5.83 1.81 14.32
CA LYS A 388 -6.36 3.12 13.96
C LYS A 388 -5.31 4.24 14.01
N THR A 389 -4.04 3.90 13.84
CA THR A 389 -2.93 4.85 13.74
C THR A 389 -2.62 5.06 12.26
N VAL A 390 -3.31 6.03 11.66
CA VAL A 390 -3.47 6.13 10.20
C VAL A 390 -3.27 7.56 9.71
N THR A 391 -3.02 7.72 8.41
CA THR A 391 -2.95 9.03 7.77
C THR A 391 -4.32 9.70 7.64
N TYR A 392 -4.32 11.00 7.31
CA TYR A 392 -5.52 11.86 7.33
C TYR A 392 -6.71 11.37 6.49
N ASP A 393 -6.43 10.62 5.43
CA ASP A 393 -7.40 10.10 4.47
C ASP A 393 -8.29 9.02 5.07
N PHE A 394 -7.73 8.18 5.96
CA PHE A 394 -8.48 7.23 6.77
C PHE A 394 -9.02 7.84 8.05
N GLU A 395 -8.22 8.66 8.75
CA GLU A 395 -8.65 9.24 10.04
C GLU A 395 -9.98 10.00 9.92
N ARG A 396 -10.18 10.80 8.86
CA ARG A 396 -11.43 11.52 8.63
C ARG A 396 -12.67 10.64 8.42
N LEU A 397 -12.49 9.33 8.23
CA LEU A 397 -13.54 8.33 8.00
C LEU A 397 -13.67 7.33 9.16
N MET A 398 -12.83 7.45 10.19
CA MET A 398 -12.77 6.51 11.32
C MET A 398 -13.08 7.23 12.61
N ASP A 399 -13.94 6.64 13.43
CA ASP A 399 -14.10 7.09 14.82
C ASP A 399 -12.87 6.69 15.64
N ASP A 400 -12.38 7.64 16.45
CA ASP A 400 -11.30 7.46 17.42
C ASP A 400 -9.96 7.03 16.80
N ALA A 401 -9.67 7.46 15.57
CA ALA A 401 -8.37 7.26 14.94
C ALA A 401 -7.33 8.30 15.38
N VAL A 402 -6.08 7.85 15.48
CA VAL A 402 -4.91 8.72 15.70
C VAL A 402 -4.33 9.09 14.34
N LYS A 403 -4.40 10.38 14.03
CA LYS A 403 -3.84 10.93 12.79
C LYS A 403 -2.31 10.95 12.84
N LEU A 404 -1.69 10.31 11.87
CA LEU A 404 -0.24 10.31 11.63
C LEU A 404 0.13 11.06 10.36
N SER A 405 1.36 11.58 10.32
CA SER A 405 2.03 12.02 9.09
C SER A 405 2.49 10.83 8.23
N THR A 406 2.95 11.09 6.99
CA THR A 406 3.45 10.03 6.07
C THR A 406 4.60 9.24 6.70
N SER A 407 5.58 9.94 7.27
CA SER A 407 6.76 9.33 7.90
C SER A 407 6.43 8.61 9.22
N GLU A 408 5.54 9.17 10.04
CA GLU A 408 5.07 8.51 11.28
C GLU A 408 4.27 7.24 10.95
N PHE A 409 3.45 7.26 9.91
CA PHE A 409 2.74 6.06 9.46
C PHE A 409 3.73 4.97 8.99
N GLY A 410 4.79 5.33 8.26
CA GLY A 410 5.87 4.38 7.95
C GLY A 410 6.55 3.80 9.21
N GLY A 411 6.69 4.60 10.27
CA GLY A 411 7.13 4.10 11.58
C GLY A 411 6.14 3.11 12.21
N ALA A 412 4.85 3.46 12.23
CA ALA A 412 3.81 2.57 12.75
C ALA A 412 3.73 1.23 12.01
N VAL A 413 3.92 1.25 10.69
CA VAL A 413 4.00 0.02 9.88
C VAL A 413 5.16 -0.86 10.33
N ILE A 414 6.35 -0.29 10.57
CA ILE A 414 7.54 -1.02 11.05
C ILE A 414 7.30 -1.63 12.43
N ASP A 415 6.68 -0.87 13.34
CA ASP A 415 6.37 -1.32 14.71
C ASP A 415 5.44 -2.55 14.71
N HIS A 416 4.52 -2.61 13.74
CA HIS A 416 3.56 -3.71 13.59
C HIS A 416 4.09 -4.92 12.77
N MET A 417 5.32 -4.88 12.25
CA MET A 417 5.93 -6.05 11.58
C MET A 417 6.18 -7.20 12.56
N ASP A 418 6.55 -6.89 13.81
CA ASP A 418 6.97 -7.88 14.83
C ASP A 418 5.81 -8.41 15.66
N ASP A 419 4.66 -7.76 15.60
CA ASP A 419 3.48 -8.19 16.34
C ASP A 419 2.99 -9.51 15.75
N ALA A 420 3.39 -10.64 16.34
CA ALA A 420 2.82 -11.93 15.98
C ALA A 420 1.30 -11.77 15.92
N ALA A 421 0.73 -12.04 14.73
CA ALA A 421 -0.69 -11.84 14.50
C ALA A 421 -1.45 -12.57 15.62
N ILE A 422 -2.14 -11.79 16.45
CA ILE A 422 -2.98 -12.32 17.50
C ILE A 422 -4.06 -13.12 16.78
N SER A 423 -4.08 -14.45 16.97
CA SER A 423 -5.17 -15.27 16.44
C SER A 423 -6.51 -14.79 17.01
N GLY A 424 -7.64 -15.11 16.39
CA GLY A 424 -8.96 -14.73 16.94
C GLY A 424 -9.15 -15.16 18.40
N GLU A 425 -8.54 -16.27 18.78
CA GLU A 425 -8.52 -16.82 20.15
C GLU A 425 -7.56 -16.06 21.08
N GLU A 426 -6.38 -15.67 20.61
CA GLU A 426 -5.44 -14.86 21.40
C GLU A 426 -5.99 -13.44 21.66
N ALA A 427 -6.91 -12.94 20.82
CA ALA A 427 -7.53 -11.63 21.01
C ALA A 427 -8.54 -11.66 22.16
N ASP A 428 -9.32 -12.74 22.26
CA ASP A 428 -10.24 -12.96 23.38
C ASP A 428 -9.47 -13.14 24.70
N GLN A 429 -8.33 -13.84 24.65
CA GLN A 429 -7.42 -13.99 25.79
C GLN A 429 -6.78 -12.67 26.22
N TYR A 430 -6.43 -11.81 25.25
CA TYR A 430 -5.95 -10.46 25.54
C TYR A 430 -7.01 -9.61 26.27
N ASP A 431 -8.27 -9.68 25.82
CA ASP A 431 -9.39 -8.97 26.45
C ASP A 431 -9.61 -9.43 27.90
N GLU A 432 -9.52 -10.74 28.15
CA GLU A 432 -9.60 -11.31 29.50
C GLU A 432 -8.44 -10.82 30.39
N LEU A 433 -7.21 -10.80 29.85
CA LEU A 433 -6.04 -10.27 30.53
C LEU A 433 -6.18 -8.78 30.86
N ALA A 434 -6.63 -7.97 29.90
CA ALA A 434 -6.83 -6.54 30.09
C ALA A 434 -7.91 -6.24 31.13
N ALA A 435 -9.01 -7.01 31.13
CA ALA A 435 -10.07 -6.90 32.13
C ALA A 435 -9.57 -7.26 33.54
N LYS A 436 -8.77 -8.33 33.66
CA LYS A 436 -8.21 -8.75 34.96
C LYS A 436 -7.16 -7.79 35.48
N PHE A 437 -6.30 -7.28 34.59
CA PHE A 437 -5.38 -6.19 34.90
C PHE A 437 -6.12 -4.99 35.44
N LYS A 438 -7.20 -4.58 34.77
CA LYS A 438 -8.03 -3.47 35.22
C LYS A 438 -8.57 -3.69 36.64
N GLU A 439 -9.17 -4.84 36.92
CA GLU A 439 -9.72 -5.17 38.25
C GLU A 439 -8.65 -5.01 39.34
N LEU A 440 -7.47 -5.58 39.11
CA LEU A 440 -6.35 -5.54 40.05
C LEU A 440 -5.79 -4.13 40.19
N PHE A 441 -5.65 -3.40 39.09
CA PHE A 441 -5.15 -2.03 39.08
C PHE A 441 -6.13 -1.07 39.75
N GLU A 442 -7.45 -1.21 39.57
CA GLU A 442 -8.48 -0.43 40.26
C GLU A 442 -8.48 -0.67 41.76
N SER A 443 -8.26 -1.92 42.20
CA SER A 443 -8.22 -2.30 43.62
C SER A 443 -6.99 -1.75 44.38
N GLY A 444 -5.93 -1.34 43.66
CA GLY A 444 -4.74 -0.74 44.25
C GLY A 444 -4.97 0.69 44.73
N ALA A 445 -4.44 1.05 45.90
CA ALA A 445 -4.57 2.38 46.48
C ALA A 445 -3.86 3.48 45.67
N ASP A 446 -2.72 3.16 45.05
CA ASP A 446 -1.90 4.09 44.26
C ASP A 446 -1.97 3.77 42.76
N LYS A 447 -1.97 4.80 41.91
CA LYS A 447 -2.07 4.68 40.44
C LYS A 447 -0.74 5.05 39.77
N THR A 448 0.34 4.37 40.11
CA THR A 448 1.67 4.60 39.52
C THR A 448 2.01 3.57 38.44
N SER A 449 3.07 3.83 37.66
CA SER A 449 3.58 2.91 36.63
C SER A 449 4.05 1.59 37.25
N GLU A 450 4.70 1.67 38.42
CA GLU A 450 5.16 0.49 39.16
C GLU A 450 3.99 -0.38 39.61
N VAL A 451 2.90 0.23 40.09
CA VAL A 451 1.68 -0.51 40.47
C VAL A 451 1.00 -1.13 39.25
N ALA A 452 1.05 -0.47 38.09
CA ALA A 452 0.52 -1.02 36.85
C ALA A 452 1.27 -2.28 36.40
N HIS A 453 2.60 -2.26 36.40
CA HIS A 453 3.41 -3.44 36.06
C HIS A 453 3.15 -4.62 37.01
N VAL A 454 3.04 -4.35 38.32
CA VAL A 454 2.70 -5.38 39.31
C VAL A 454 1.29 -5.94 39.08
N ALA A 455 0.32 -5.11 38.73
CA ALA A 455 -1.03 -5.54 38.43
C ALA A 455 -1.11 -6.36 37.13
N MET A 456 -0.33 -6.02 36.10
CA MET A 456 -0.25 -6.78 34.84
C MET A 456 0.37 -8.15 35.06
N GLU A 457 1.46 -8.23 35.83
CA GLU A 457 2.09 -9.50 36.16
C GLU A 457 1.12 -10.40 36.94
N LYS A 458 0.45 -9.84 37.94
CA LYS A 458 -0.52 -10.59 38.76
C LYS A 458 -1.76 -11.02 37.96
N ALA A 459 -2.23 -10.21 37.02
CA ALA A 459 -3.32 -10.57 36.12
C ALA A 459 -2.94 -11.75 35.22
N ARG A 460 -1.73 -11.67 34.65
CA ARG A 460 -1.15 -12.74 33.83
C ARG A 460 -1.03 -14.03 34.64
N GLU A 461 -0.39 -14.00 35.81
CA GLU A 461 -0.22 -15.16 36.67
C GLU A 461 -1.57 -15.80 37.05
N GLN A 462 -2.57 -15.00 37.44
CA GLN A 462 -3.89 -15.52 37.83
C GLN A 462 -4.62 -16.20 36.68
N LEU A 463 -4.54 -15.64 35.47
CA LEU A 463 -5.20 -16.19 34.28
C LEU A 463 -4.45 -17.40 33.72
N THR A 464 -3.12 -17.42 33.79
CA THR A 464 -2.34 -18.64 33.50
C THR A 464 -2.74 -19.77 34.45
N HIS A 465 -2.85 -19.50 35.75
CA HIS A 465 -3.27 -20.51 36.74
C HIS A 465 -4.73 -20.98 36.53
N ALA A 466 -5.59 -20.10 36.01
CA ALA A 466 -6.97 -20.43 35.67
C ALA A 466 -7.10 -21.22 34.34
N GLY A 467 -5.99 -21.40 33.61
CA GLY A 467 -5.97 -22.12 32.34
C GLY A 467 -6.47 -21.31 31.14
N ALA A 468 -6.56 -19.98 31.26
CA ALA A 468 -7.00 -19.11 30.16
C ALA A 468 -5.99 -19.07 29.01
N PHE A 469 -4.69 -19.20 29.33
CA PHE A 469 -3.59 -19.31 28.37
C PHE A 469 -2.37 -19.99 29.00
N THR A 470 -1.44 -20.46 28.16
CA THR A 470 -0.14 -21.01 28.60
C THR A 470 0.79 -19.92 29.13
N GLU A 471 1.86 -20.29 29.84
CA GLU A 471 2.86 -19.33 30.36
C GLU A 471 3.50 -18.50 29.24
N GLU A 472 3.80 -19.12 28.11
CA GLU A 472 4.40 -18.46 26.94
C GLU A 472 3.43 -17.46 26.29
N GLN A 473 2.17 -17.87 26.10
CA GLN A 473 1.10 -16.99 25.63
C GLN A 473 0.85 -15.84 26.60
N GLY A 474 0.83 -16.11 27.91
CA GLY A 474 0.64 -15.09 28.93
C GLY A 474 1.75 -14.04 28.92
N GLN A 475 3.01 -14.44 28.74
CA GLN A 475 4.14 -13.48 28.63
C GLN A 475 4.02 -12.62 27.37
N LYS A 476 3.65 -13.22 26.24
CA LYS A 476 3.38 -12.51 24.99
C LYS A 476 2.24 -11.49 25.13
N LEU A 477 1.10 -11.91 25.68
CA LEU A 477 -0.07 -11.05 25.92
C LEU A 477 0.22 -9.91 26.91
N LYS A 478 0.98 -10.20 27.97
CA LYS A 478 1.46 -9.19 28.91
C LYS A 478 2.36 -8.16 28.23
N GLY A 479 3.27 -8.60 27.35
CA GLY A 479 4.13 -7.69 26.59
C GLY A 479 3.33 -6.72 25.70
N PHE A 480 2.21 -7.18 25.12
CA PHE A 480 1.28 -6.30 24.41
C PHE A 480 0.60 -5.29 25.36
N LEU A 481 0.14 -5.76 26.52
CA LEU A 481 -0.53 -4.90 27.50
C LEU A 481 0.41 -3.83 28.08
N GLU A 482 1.68 -4.16 28.33
CA GLU A 482 2.70 -3.22 28.79
C GLU A 482 2.98 -2.13 27.74
N ARG A 483 3.06 -2.52 26.47
CA ARG A 483 3.27 -1.59 25.35
C ARG A 483 2.08 -0.64 25.19
N ASP A 484 0.87 -1.18 25.17
CA ASP A 484 -0.38 -0.43 25.05
C ASP A 484 -0.54 0.56 26.22
N PHE A 485 -0.27 0.12 27.44
CA PHE A 485 -0.30 0.97 28.62
C PHE A 485 0.77 2.08 28.56
N GLY A 486 2.00 1.76 28.13
CA GLY A 486 3.07 2.74 27.97
C GLY A 486 2.74 3.81 26.94
N GLN A 487 2.09 3.44 25.84
CA GLN A 487 1.65 4.35 24.80
C GLN A 487 0.52 5.28 25.31
N ILE A 488 -0.40 4.75 26.12
CA ILE A 488 -1.48 5.53 26.76
C ILE A 488 -0.91 6.50 27.81
N ALA A 489 0.00 6.05 28.68
CA ALA A 489 0.60 6.89 29.73
C ALA A 489 1.40 8.08 29.15
N THR A 490 2.06 7.87 28.02
CA THR A 490 2.77 8.92 27.28
C THR A 490 1.80 9.97 26.73
N ASN A 491 0.61 9.56 26.31
CA ASN A 491 -0.43 10.44 25.75
C ASN A 491 -1.22 11.22 26.82
N VAL A 492 -1.38 10.69 28.04
CA VAL A 492 -2.06 11.38 29.16
C VAL A 492 -1.24 12.55 29.72
N ARG A 493 0.09 12.51 29.58
CA ARG A 493 1.00 13.57 30.07
C ARG A 493 0.93 14.87 29.24
N ASN A 494 0.46 14.78 28.01
CA ASN A 494 0.21 15.91 27.12
C ASN A 494 -1.30 16.15 27.11
N GLU A 495 -1.78 17.24 27.74
CA GLU A 495 -3.21 17.54 27.89
C GLU A 495 -4.01 17.43 26.57
N ALA A 496 -4.62 16.28 26.31
CA ALA A 496 -5.64 16.08 25.29
C ALA A 496 -6.50 14.85 25.62
N LYS A 497 -7.80 14.99 25.41
CA LYS A 497 -8.86 14.00 25.70
C LYS A 497 -8.48 12.58 25.26
N ILE A 498 -8.48 11.67 26.23
CA ILE A 498 -8.32 10.24 25.97
C ILE A 498 -9.53 9.73 25.18
N LYS A 499 -9.27 9.11 24.03
CA LYS A 499 -10.20 8.20 23.36
C LYS A 499 -9.48 6.86 23.24
N LEU A 500 -9.93 5.89 24.01
CA LEU A 500 -9.41 4.53 24.03
C LEU A 500 -9.75 3.80 22.73
N ASN A 501 -8.85 2.90 22.31
CA ASN A 501 -8.98 2.06 21.13
C ASN A 501 -10.19 1.11 21.21
N PRO A 502 -11.23 1.28 20.38
CA PRO A 502 -12.41 0.42 20.40
C PRO A 502 -12.24 -0.94 19.72
N ALA A 503 -11.14 -1.16 18.99
CA ALA A 503 -10.91 -2.37 18.20
C ALA A 503 -10.18 -3.49 18.97
N ARG A 504 -9.74 -3.22 20.21
CA ARG A 504 -8.98 -4.13 21.07
C ARG A 504 -9.68 -4.46 22.39
N LEU A 505 -10.98 -4.17 22.48
CA LEU A 505 -11.75 -4.25 23.71
C LEU A 505 -13.21 -4.55 23.35
N GLY A 506 -13.74 -5.71 23.74
CA GLY A 506 -15.18 -5.95 23.74
C GLY A 506 -15.93 -4.81 24.47
N HIS A 507 -17.19 -4.55 24.09
CA HIS A 507 -17.98 -3.41 24.60
C HIS A 507 -17.94 -3.20 26.13
N GLY A 508 -17.76 -4.26 26.92
CA GLY A 508 -17.62 -4.20 28.38
C GLY A 508 -16.27 -3.65 28.89
N ALA A 509 -15.19 -3.83 28.14
CA ALA A 509 -13.84 -3.40 28.52
C ALA A 509 -13.58 -1.90 28.22
N LEU A 510 -14.23 -1.34 27.19
CA LEU A 510 -14.26 0.11 26.91
C LEU A 510 -14.93 0.92 28.02
N ALA A 511 -16.13 0.51 28.45
CA ALA A 511 -16.84 1.16 29.57
C ALA A 511 -16.00 1.13 30.85
N SER A 512 -15.24 0.05 30.98
CA SER A 512 -14.37 -0.22 32.08
C SER A 512 -13.10 0.63 32.10
N ILE A 513 -12.35 0.73 31.01
CA ILE A 513 -11.11 1.52 31.00
C ILE A 513 -11.42 3.03 30.94
N SER A 514 -12.55 3.41 30.34
CA SER A 514 -13.06 4.79 30.42
C SER A 514 -13.47 5.19 31.84
N SER A 515 -14.05 4.29 32.66
CA SER A 515 -14.35 4.57 34.07
C SER A 515 -13.07 4.69 34.91
N LEU A 516 -12.06 3.86 34.61
CA LEU A 516 -10.71 3.91 35.18
C LEU A 516 -10.05 5.28 34.97
N LEU A 517 -10.20 5.85 33.77
CA LEU A 517 -9.65 7.17 33.42
C LEU A 517 -10.41 8.33 34.07
N GLN A 518 -11.72 8.19 34.31
CA GLN A 518 -12.49 9.15 35.12
C GLN A 518 -12.08 9.09 36.60
N ALA A 519 -11.84 7.90 37.14
CA ALA A 519 -11.36 7.70 38.50
C ALA A 519 -9.89 8.17 38.68
N ALA A 520 -9.02 7.92 37.70
CA ALA A 520 -7.64 8.38 37.70
C ALA A 520 -7.54 9.89 37.45
N GLY A 521 -8.35 10.46 36.56
CA GLY A 521 -8.39 11.91 36.30
C GLY A 521 -8.93 12.74 37.47
N SER A 522 -9.81 12.16 38.30
CA SER A 522 -10.28 12.79 39.53
C SER A 522 -9.29 12.62 40.70
N ALA A 523 -8.51 11.53 40.74
CA ALA A 523 -7.45 11.35 41.74
C ALA A 523 -6.17 12.16 41.42
N LEU A 524 -5.85 12.37 40.14
CA LEU A 524 -4.64 13.08 39.70
C LEU A 524 -4.73 14.61 39.85
N SER A 525 -5.91 15.17 40.12
CA SER A 525 -6.07 16.58 40.47
C SER A 525 -5.90 16.88 41.98
N GLY A 526 -5.75 15.84 42.82
CA GLY A 526 -5.69 15.98 44.28
C GLY A 526 -4.31 15.87 44.93
N ALA A 527 -3.25 15.49 44.20
CA ALA A 527 -1.93 15.25 44.78
C ALA A 527 -0.86 16.19 44.21
N ALA A 528 -0.99 17.48 44.49
CA ALA A 528 0.14 18.39 44.47
C ALA A 528 0.80 18.41 45.87
N VAL A 529 2.13 18.50 45.88
CA VAL A 529 3.01 18.83 47.02
C VAL A 529 3.55 17.65 47.84
N LYS A 530 4.65 17.05 47.33
CA LYS A 530 5.97 16.97 48.01
C LYS A 530 6.85 15.92 47.34
N THR A 531 7.86 16.37 46.60
CA THR A 531 9.27 15.92 46.71
C THR A 531 10.10 16.75 45.75
N GLY A 532 11.09 17.48 46.28
CA GLY A 532 12.02 18.28 45.49
C GLY A 532 12.98 17.40 44.69
N ALA A 533 12.53 16.90 43.55
CA ALA A 533 13.37 16.24 42.57
C ALA A 533 13.75 17.24 41.48
N SER A 534 15.03 17.59 41.40
CA SER A 534 15.56 18.40 40.31
C SER A 534 15.65 17.55 39.04
N LEU A 535 14.98 17.98 37.97
CA LEU A 535 14.94 17.23 36.71
C LEU A 535 16.10 17.65 35.80
N SER A 536 16.87 16.68 35.30
CA SER A 536 17.92 16.93 34.29
C SER A 536 17.29 17.05 32.90
N CYS A 537 17.69 18.04 32.11
CA CYS A 537 17.17 18.26 30.75
C CYS A 537 18.25 18.81 29.82
N ARG A 538 18.07 18.62 28.51
CA ARG A 538 19.04 18.99 27.47
C ARG A 538 18.50 19.97 26.42
N SER A 539 19.40 20.72 25.80
CA SER A 539 19.05 21.54 24.63
C SER A 539 18.43 20.70 23.52
N GLY A 540 17.35 21.22 22.92
CA GLY A 540 16.52 20.53 21.93
C GLY A 540 15.26 19.87 22.52
N GLU A 541 15.27 19.53 23.80
CA GLU A 541 14.10 18.98 24.50
C GLU A 541 13.04 20.05 24.76
N ILE A 542 11.79 19.63 24.91
CA ILE A 542 10.66 20.50 25.22
C ILE A 542 10.51 20.59 26.74
N THR A 543 10.48 21.82 27.27
CA THR A 543 10.28 22.07 28.71
C THR A 543 9.03 22.90 28.94
N SER A 544 8.26 22.57 29.98
CA SER A 544 7.18 23.43 30.48
C SER A 544 7.74 24.70 31.16
N ALA A 545 6.88 25.68 31.47
CA ALA A 545 7.27 26.90 32.18
C ALA A 545 8.05 26.57 33.48
N GLY A 546 9.05 27.40 33.81
CA GLY A 546 9.93 27.19 34.96
C GLY A 546 11.35 27.72 34.74
N THR A 547 12.23 27.50 35.72
CA THR A 547 13.61 27.97 35.69
C THR A 547 14.58 26.82 35.44
N LEU A 548 15.41 26.98 34.41
CA LEU A 548 16.49 26.06 34.06
C LEU A 548 17.83 26.66 34.46
N THR A 549 18.63 25.93 35.22
CA THR A 549 19.99 26.33 35.58
C THR A 549 20.98 25.45 34.83
N CYS A 550 21.85 26.06 34.03
CA CYS A 550 22.91 25.34 33.31
C CYS A 550 23.83 24.66 34.32
N LYS A 551 24.09 23.37 34.14
CA LYS A 551 24.91 22.58 35.07
C LYS A 551 26.37 23.02 35.08
N ASP A 552 26.88 23.53 33.96
CA ASP A 552 28.28 23.91 33.82
C ASP A 552 28.59 25.30 34.39
N CYS A 553 27.78 26.32 34.06
CA CYS A 553 28.09 27.71 34.41
C CYS A 553 27.10 28.36 35.39
N GLY A 554 26.10 27.61 35.85
CA GLY A 554 25.10 28.07 36.80
C GLY A 554 24.14 29.15 36.26
N HIS A 555 24.18 29.44 34.96
CA HIS A 555 23.32 30.46 34.37
C HIS A 555 21.86 30.01 34.31
N SER A 556 20.95 30.85 34.79
CA SER A 556 19.52 30.52 34.90
C SER A 556 18.70 31.16 33.77
N MET A 557 17.90 30.33 33.10
CA MET A 557 16.98 30.69 32.02
C MET A 557 15.54 30.49 32.47
N HIS A 558 14.68 31.48 32.24
CA HIS A 558 13.29 31.47 32.72
C HIS A 558 12.33 31.33 31.55
N PHE A 559 11.55 30.25 31.56
CA PHE A 559 10.54 29.96 30.54
C PHE A 559 9.16 30.33 31.08
N LYS A 560 8.49 31.29 30.44
CA LYS A 560 7.14 31.73 30.82
C LYS A 560 6.02 30.82 30.28
N LYS A 561 6.34 29.97 29.32
CA LYS A 561 5.43 29.00 28.67
C LYS A 561 6.26 27.84 28.10
N THR A 562 5.59 26.76 27.72
CA THR A 562 6.23 25.59 27.11
C THR A 562 7.01 25.97 25.85
N GLY A 563 8.24 25.46 25.71
CA GLY A 563 9.11 25.75 24.57
C GLY A 563 10.32 24.83 24.51
N ARG A 564 11.08 24.86 23.40
CA ARG A 564 12.33 24.12 23.26
C ARG A 564 13.47 24.79 24.03
N ILE A 565 14.30 23.99 24.70
CA ILE A 565 15.47 24.45 25.42
C ILE A 565 16.59 24.79 24.41
N PRO A 566 17.06 26.05 24.32
CA PRO A 566 18.23 26.38 23.50
C PRO A 566 19.54 26.04 24.26
N PRO A 567 20.70 26.04 23.59
CA PRO A 567 22.00 26.00 24.26
C PRO A 567 22.16 27.13 25.28
N CYS A 568 22.95 26.91 26.33
CA CYS A 568 23.14 27.91 27.38
C CYS A 568 23.69 29.22 26.76
N PRO A 569 23.02 30.38 26.91
CA PRO A 569 23.45 31.61 26.26
C PRO A 569 24.79 32.15 26.81
N LYS A 570 25.25 31.64 27.96
CA LYS A 570 26.51 32.04 28.59
C LYS A 570 27.70 31.14 28.23
N CYS A 571 27.50 29.84 28.04
CA CYS A 571 28.60 28.89 27.83
C CYS A 571 28.37 27.88 26.70
N HIS A 572 27.23 27.97 26.02
CA HIS A 572 26.79 27.12 24.91
C HIS A 572 26.69 25.60 25.20
N LYS A 573 26.87 25.19 26.45
CA LYS A 573 26.62 23.81 26.89
C LYS A 573 25.13 23.50 26.94
N THR A 574 24.84 22.22 26.88
CA THR A 574 23.50 21.70 26.57
C THR A 574 22.81 21.05 27.75
N ASP A 575 23.47 20.88 28.91
CA ASP A 575 22.90 20.23 30.08
C ASP A 575 22.38 21.24 31.13
N PHE A 576 21.14 21.04 31.58
CA PHE A 576 20.45 21.91 32.52
C PHE A 576 19.78 21.11 33.64
N THR A 577 19.56 21.78 34.77
CA THR A 577 18.76 21.31 35.90
C THR A 577 17.52 22.18 36.01
N LYS A 578 16.34 21.56 36.05
CA LYS A 578 15.06 22.25 36.19
C LYS A 578 14.62 22.31 37.65
N GLY A 579 14.42 23.52 38.14
CA GLY A 579 13.68 23.79 39.36
C GLY A 579 12.22 24.09 39.02
N TYR A 580 11.29 23.46 39.74
CA TYR A 580 9.87 23.74 39.66
C TYR A 580 9.49 24.92 40.54
#